data_AF-A0A139I985-F1
#
_entry.id   AF-A0A139I985-F1
#
_cell.length_a   1.000
_cell.length_b   1.000
_cell.length_c   1.000
_cell.angle_alpha   90.00
_cell.angle_beta   90.00
_cell.angle_gamma   90.00
#
_symmetry.space_group_name_H-M   'P 1'
#
loop_
_entity.id
_entity.type
_entity.pdbx_description
1 polymer ?
#
loop_
_entity_poly.entity_id
_entity_poly.type
_entity_poly.pdbx_seq_one_letter_code
_entity_poly.pdbx_strand_id
1 'polypeptide(L)'
;MASSQTKQLHWTQRIALVRHNLHAASRSGDFTFFKTLQAAGLMEGTNHFATLTELMGDDADAVMAAMDNLNGGLAYIHQDAFQKVYDNLKNGMRDDDKQAEKSKLYVDISQQKQMTEIAIDKLCNSAVALINQQAADAQNQVANVFITGVTLVADCVEVVTKQLDLMDNKMDDFIRLEESWNTVKASIIAATAGLKGVFYMLDTNEQQGEKPQRSSSIASAGSGVFRRLSTVFTTQPASSRNSSIASASASAQSRGSIGGGSSAPVYRTPTYVRNSVSAGCPTSLPSAINNSAFSNNFEAHKLSTIPPTPAYDDELDPFDKVDMVPPVPAMPIEHEANRISQTVIHILNPNLLDFILPSTLPPPKHKSHKMSISTREWIKWESDHRTNPPHEPTNTLVLTSPGHRFVDIRILKSAHSDPKVPQLARDAAILPFSHLDWAFAGFSTSESTSNPNQVTKSTWRHFVDSRSPDVSHVSDSGLMYPQPNGLTLETGSMTNPATGKVETYEEMWRDIHTSGGVEVAVLQLHDDEAASRGMVVRVGSLCQGVVREREKFALERWEWGGEKEGWKRQVRIGDLWMPCGVAMEKEKLVLGGKVRFGEDVWSVVELS
;
A
#
# COMPACT_ATOMS: atom_id res chain seq x y z
N MET A 1 44.62 28.05 -25.84
CA MET A 1 43.55 27.09 -25.49
C MET A 1 42.35 27.91 -25.08
N ALA A 2 41.34 28.02 -25.96
CA ALA A 2 40.15 28.80 -25.69
C ALA A 2 39.29 28.03 -24.68
N SER A 3 39.06 28.61 -23.49
CA SER A 3 38.03 28.10 -22.59
C SER A 3 36.69 28.31 -23.27
N SER A 4 35.99 27.23 -23.57
CA SER A 4 34.59 27.28 -23.93
C SER A 4 33.83 27.86 -22.74
N GLN A 5 33.56 29.17 -22.75
CA GLN A 5 32.59 29.78 -21.86
C GLN A 5 31.22 29.20 -22.23
N THR A 6 30.87 28.06 -21.63
CA THR A 6 29.50 27.55 -21.63
C THR A 6 28.64 28.64 -21.01
N LYS A 7 27.84 29.33 -21.83
CA LYS A 7 26.88 30.33 -21.35
C LYS A 7 25.90 29.63 -20.41
N GLN A 8 26.12 29.74 -19.10
CA GLN A 8 25.19 29.22 -18.11
C GLN A 8 23.94 30.11 -18.09
N LEU A 9 22.78 29.49 -18.18
CA LEU A 9 21.50 30.17 -18.05
C LEU A 9 21.40 30.84 -16.68
N HIS A 10 20.84 32.05 -16.64
CA HIS A 10 20.58 32.72 -15.38
C HIS A 10 19.65 31.86 -14.51
N TRP A 11 19.81 31.88 -13.18
CA TRP A 11 19.05 30.99 -12.28
C TRP A 11 17.53 31.10 -12.47
N THR A 12 17.01 32.28 -12.79
CA THR A 12 15.58 32.51 -13.05
C THR A 12 15.11 31.80 -14.32
N GLN A 13 15.95 31.76 -15.36
CA GLN A 13 15.66 31.01 -16.60
C GLN A 13 15.66 29.50 -16.34
N ARG A 14 16.56 29.02 -15.48
CA ARG A 14 16.63 27.59 -15.10
C ARG A 14 15.40 27.16 -14.31
N ILE A 15 14.92 27.97 -13.37
CA ILE A 15 13.68 27.69 -12.63
C ILE A 15 12.46 27.74 -13.57
N ALA A 16 12.41 28.71 -14.50
CA ALA A 16 11.34 28.77 -15.49
C ALA A 16 11.31 27.52 -16.38
N LEU A 17 12.49 27.02 -16.78
CA LEU A 17 12.62 25.78 -17.56
C LEU A 17 12.15 24.56 -16.76
N VAL A 18 12.56 24.43 -15.50
CA VAL A 18 12.12 23.35 -14.60
C VAL A 18 10.60 23.38 -14.40
N ARG A 19 10.03 24.56 -14.14
CA ARG A 19 8.58 24.75 -14.01
C ARG A 19 7.84 24.33 -15.29
N HIS A 20 8.31 24.77 -16.45
CA HIS A 20 7.70 24.41 -17.74
C HIS A 20 7.75 22.91 -18.00
N ASN A 21 8.90 22.27 -17.76
CA ASN A 21 9.06 20.83 -17.95
C ASN A 21 8.25 20.02 -16.93
N LEU A 22 8.04 20.53 -15.71
CA LEU A 22 7.20 19.86 -14.71
C LEU A 22 5.73 19.87 -15.14
N HIS A 23 5.25 20.98 -15.69
CA HIS A 23 3.93 21.09 -16.32
C HIS A 23 3.81 20.16 -17.53
N ALA A 24 4.81 20.15 -18.42
CA ALA A 24 4.81 19.27 -19.59
C ALA A 24 4.76 17.79 -19.17
N ALA A 25 5.62 17.39 -18.22
CA ALA A 25 5.70 16.04 -17.69
C ALA A 25 4.41 15.61 -16.96
N SER A 26 3.79 16.50 -16.19
CA SER A 26 2.52 16.21 -15.50
C SER A 26 1.37 15.95 -16.47
N ARG A 27 1.41 16.52 -17.68
CA ARG A 27 0.39 16.29 -18.73
C ARG A 27 0.72 15.11 -19.64
N SER A 28 1.98 14.94 -20.03
CA SER A 28 2.40 13.90 -20.97
C SER A 28 2.72 12.56 -20.30
N GLY A 29 2.98 12.57 -18.98
CA GLY A 29 3.53 11.43 -18.25
C GLY A 29 5.03 11.18 -18.52
N ASP A 30 5.69 12.05 -19.30
CA ASP A 30 7.10 11.91 -19.65
C ASP A 30 8.01 12.73 -18.72
N PHE A 31 8.69 12.04 -17.82
CA PHE A 31 9.63 12.62 -16.86
C PHE A 31 11.10 12.42 -17.27
N THR A 32 11.36 12.07 -18.53
CA THR A 32 12.72 11.82 -19.04
C THR A 32 13.65 13.03 -18.84
N PHE A 33 13.14 14.26 -19.01
CA PHE A 33 13.90 15.49 -18.72
C PHE A 33 14.51 15.46 -17.30
N PHE A 34 13.71 15.15 -16.28
CA PHE A 34 14.18 15.14 -14.89
C PHE A 34 15.15 14.00 -14.59
N LYS A 35 14.93 12.83 -15.20
CA LYS A 35 15.86 11.68 -15.09
C LYS A 35 17.21 12.01 -15.70
N THR A 36 17.23 12.62 -16.88
CA THR A 36 18.48 13.06 -17.52
C THR A 36 19.17 14.17 -16.73
N LEU A 37 18.41 15.09 -16.13
CA LEU A 37 18.96 16.15 -15.28
C LEU A 37 19.55 15.60 -13.98
N GLN A 38 18.88 14.63 -13.35
CA GLN A 38 19.36 13.93 -12.17
C GLN A 38 20.65 13.14 -12.48
N ALA A 39 20.67 12.39 -13.59
CA ALA A 39 21.86 11.67 -14.05
C ALA A 39 23.03 12.61 -14.36
N ALA A 40 22.77 13.75 -15.02
CA ALA A 40 23.79 14.75 -15.29
C ALA A 40 24.39 15.32 -14.00
N GLY A 41 23.55 15.66 -13.02
CA GLY A 41 24.01 16.15 -11.72
C GLY A 41 24.85 15.11 -10.94
N LEU A 42 24.51 13.83 -11.06
CA LEU A 42 25.31 12.74 -10.46
C LEU A 42 26.67 12.56 -11.16
N MET A 43 26.73 12.69 -12.49
CA MET A 43 27.98 12.57 -13.25
C MET A 43 28.90 13.78 -13.06
N GLU A 44 28.35 14.98 -12.90
CA GLU A 44 29.13 16.19 -12.67
C GLU A 44 29.79 16.21 -11.29
N GLY A 45 29.25 15.42 -10.34
CA GLY A 45 29.81 15.31 -8.98
C GLY A 45 29.73 16.61 -8.17
N THR A 46 28.97 17.61 -8.64
CA THR A 46 28.87 18.92 -8.01
C THR A 46 27.95 18.86 -6.80
N ASN A 47 28.55 18.92 -5.61
CA ASN A 47 27.80 18.97 -4.36
C ASN A 47 27.32 20.41 -4.07
N HIS A 48 26.18 20.78 -4.68
CA HIS A 48 25.57 22.11 -4.48
C HIS A 48 25.24 22.42 -3.02
N PHE A 49 24.99 21.40 -2.18
CA PHE A 49 24.74 21.55 -0.76
C PHE A 49 26.01 21.94 0.01
N ALA A 50 27.14 21.28 -0.28
CA ALA A 50 28.44 21.62 0.31
C ALA A 50 28.90 23.02 -0.11
N THR A 51 28.77 23.35 -1.41
CA THR A 51 29.13 24.69 -1.92
C THR A 51 28.26 25.78 -1.29
N LEU A 52 26.97 25.52 -1.05
CA LEU A 52 26.11 26.48 -0.37
C LEU A 52 26.49 26.67 1.11
N THR A 53 26.87 25.58 1.78
CA THR A 53 27.33 25.61 3.18
C THR A 53 28.64 26.37 3.32
N GLU A 54 29.56 26.20 2.37
CA GLU A 54 30.82 26.96 2.33
C GLU A 54 30.59 28.47 2.12
N LEU A 55 29.58 28.84 1.33
CA LEU A 55 29.28 30.23 1.01
C LEU A 55 28.51 30.97 2.13
N MET A 56 27.55 30.29 2.76
CA MET A 56 26.61 30.92 3.71
C MET A 56 26.85 30.53 5.17
N GLY A 57 27.70 29.55 5.47
CA GLY A 57 27.94 29.07 6.83
C GLY A 57 26.64 28.60 7.51
N ASP A 58 26.40 29.06 8.74
CA ASP A 58 25.24 28.64 9.56
C ASP A 58 23.88 29.05 8.95
N ASP A 59 23.83 30.10 8.12
CA ASP A 59 22.60 30.55 7.46
C ASP A 59 22.17 29.61 6.32
N ALA A 60 23.09 28.78 5.81
CA ALA A 60 22.81 27.78 4.78
C ALA A 60 21.77 26.75 5.26
N ASP A 61 21.82 26.36 6.53
CA ASP A 61 20.94 25.35 7.11
C ASP A 61 19.47 25.77 7.07
N ALA A 62 19.19 27.04 7.35
CA ALA A 62 17.84 27.60 7.32
C ALA A 62 17.27 27.64 5.89
N VAL A 63 18.10 28.05 4.92
CA VAL A 63 17.70 28.14 3.50
C VAL A 63 17.53 26.75 2.90
N MET A 64 18.42 25.79 3.20
CA MET A 64 18.28 24.40 2.77
C MET A 64 17.00 23.78 3.33
N ALA A 65 16.72 23.95 4.63
CA ALA A 65 15.49 23.44 5.22
C ALA A 65 14.24 24.07 4.59
N ALA A 66 14.28 25.35 4.24
CA ALA A 66 13.19 26.02 3.53
C ALA A 66 13.00 25.47 2.11
N MET A 67 14.08 25.19 1.38
CA MET A 67 14.01 24.58 0.04
C MET A 67 13.51 23.13 0.08
N ASP A 68 13.94 22.33 1.06
CA ASP A 68 13.44 20.98 1.27
C ASP A 68 11.95 20.98 1.61
N ASN A 69 11.48 21.97 2.37
CA ASN A 69 10.04 22.11 2.67
C ASN A 69 9.23 22.46 1.42
N LEU A 70 9.76 23.29 0.51
CA LEU A 70 9.09 23.60 -0.76
C LEU A 70 9.04 22.36 -1.68
N ASN A 71 10.16 21.65 -1.81
CA ASN A 71 10.24 20.43 -2.61
C ASN A 71 9.38 19.30 -2.01
N GLY A 72 9.47 19.06 -0.71
CA GLY A 72 8.60 18.13 0.00
C GLY A 72 7.14 18.52 -0.07
N GLY A 73 6.83 19.83 -0.05
CA GLY A 73 5.49 20.36 -0.26
C GLY A 73 4.88 19.93 -1.59
N LEU A 74 5.67 19.91 -2.67
CA LEU A 74 5.23 19.41 -3.97
C LEU A 74 4.85 17.92 -3.87
N ALA A 75 5.72 17.10 -3.28
CA ALA A 75 5.45 15.67 -3.08
C ALA A 75 4.15 15.43 -2.29
N TYR A 76 3.97 16.11 -1.14
CA TYR A 76 2.79 15.93 -0.29
C TYR A 76 1.49 16.41 -0.95
N ILE A 77 1.52 17.44 -1.79
CA ILE A 77 0.33 17.90 -2.51
C ILE A 77 -0.11 16.84 -3.54
N HIS A 78 0.84 16.22 -4.25
CA HIS A 78 0.54 15.10 -5.13
C HIS A 78 0.02 13.87 -4.35
N GLN A 79 0.56 13.59 -3.15
CA GLN A 79 0.03 12.56 -2.27
C GLN A 79 -1.42 12.83 -1.84
N ASP A 80 -1.73 14.06 -1.42
CA ASP A 80 -3.08 14.47 -1.00
C ASP A 80 -4.08 14.41 -2.16
N ALA A 81 -3.66 14.79 -3.37
CA ALA A 81 -4.43 14.64 -4.59
C ALA A 81 -4.81 13.16 -4.83
N PHE A 82 -3.85 12.24 -4.71
CA PHE A 82 -4.14 10.80 -4.79
C PHE A 82 -5.04 10.33 -3.66
N GLN A 83 -4.77 10.75 -2.43
CA GLN A 83 -5.51 10.34 -1.24
C GLN A 83 -6.99 10.72 -1.35
N LYS A 84 -7.32 11.91 -1.85
CA LYS A 84 -8.70 12.35 -2.05
C LYS A 84 -9.47 11.46 -3.02
N VAL A 85 -8.86 11.11 -4.15
CA VAL A 85 -9.47 10.18 -5.12
C VAL A 85 -9.62 8.79 -4.49
N TYR A 86 -8.60 8.33 -3.75
CA TYR A 86 -8.62 7.06 -3.04
C TYR A 86 -9.73 6.97 -2.00
N ASP A 87 -9.87 7.98 -1.13
CA ASP A 87 -10.88 8.03 -0.08
C ASP A 87 -12.28 8.12 -0.68
N ASN A 88 -12.47 8.91 -1.75
CA ASN A 88 -13.75 8.99 -2.47
C ASN A 88 -14.16 7.64 -3.07
N LEU A 89 -13.22 6.94 -3.71
CA LEU A 89 -13.47 5.62 -4.30
C LEU A 89 -13.72 4.56 -3.21
N LYS A 90 -12.91 4.55 -2.15
CA LYS A 90 -13.07 3.65 -1.00
C LYS A 90 -14.43 3.82 -0.31
N ASN A 91 -14.93 5.05 -0.24
CA ASN A 91 -16.26 5.33 0.31
C ASN A 91 -17.39 5.01 -0.69
N GLY A 92 -17.15 5.15 -2.00
CA GLY A 92 -18.11 4.87 -3.08
C GLY A 92 -18.39 3.38 -3.29
N MET A 93 -17.36 2.51 -3.14
CA MET A 93 -17.48 1.04 -3.24
C MET A 93 -18.48 0.38 -2.26
N ARG A 94 -19.17 1.16 -1.43
CA ARG A 94 -20.27 0.73 -0.55
C ARG A 94 -21.66 0.90 -1.15
N ASP A 95 -21.80 1.64 -2.26
CA ASP A 95 -23.08 1.94 -2.92
C ASP A 95 -23.18 1.24 -4.31
N ASP A 96 -24.38 0.82 -4.72
CA ASP A 96 -24.60 -0.16 -5.81
C ASP A 96 -24.53 0.40 -7.27
N ASP A 97 -24.25 1.69 -7.50
CA ASP A 97 -24.42 2.36 -8.81
C ASP A 97 -23.12 2.52 -9.65
N LYS A 98 -22.66 1.42 -10.25
CA LYS A 98 -21.35 1.29 -10.94
C LYS A 98 -21.08 2.25 -12.12
N GLN A 99 -22.09 2.73 -12.84
CA GLN A 99 -21.88 3.51 -14.07
C GLN A 99 -21.77 5.03 -13.83
N ALA A 100 -22.43 5.53 -12.77
CA ALA A 100 -22.25 6.91 -12.30
C ALA A 100 -20.87 7.11 -11.66
N GLU A 101 -20.33 6.05 -11.03
CA GLU A 101 -19.04 6.06 -10.35
C GLU A 101 -17.84 6.28 -11.28
N LYS A 102 -17.81 5.65 -12.45
CA LYS A 102 -16.68 5.82 -13.40
C LYS A 102 -16.58 7.26 -13.92
N SER A 103 -17.71 7.88 -14.24
CA SER A 103 -17.75 9.28 -14.71
C SER A 103 -17.35 10.24 -13.60
N LYS A 104 -17.81 9.99 -12.36
CA LYS A 104 -17.44 10.75 -11.17
C LYS A 104 -15.94 10.62 -10.87
N LEU A 105 -15.38 9.41 -10.96
CA LEU A 105 -13.96 9.16 -10.76
C LEU A 105 -13.11 9.94 -11.77
N TYR A 106 -13.48 9.93 -13.05
CA TYR A 106 -12.75 10.66 -14.08
C TYR A 106 -12.74 12.17 -13.80
N VAL A 107 -13.88 12.72 -13.37
CA VAL A 107 -13.98 14.14 -12.97
C VAL A 107 -13.12 14.43 -11.74
N ASP A 108 -13.18 13.57 -10.72
CA ASP A 108 -12.39 13.72 -9.49
C ASP A 108 -10.87 13.68 -9.80
N ILE A 109 -10.41 12.71 -10.60
CA ILE A 109 -9.01 12.61 -11.04
C ILE A 109 -8.60 13.87 -11.79
N SER A 110 -9.43 14.33 -12.74
CA SER A 110 -9.15 15.54 -13.53
C SER A 110 -9.05 16.78 -12.64
N GLN A 111 -9.95 16.92 -11.66
CA GLN A 111 -9.93 18.02 -10.70
C GLN A 111 -8.68 17.98 -9.81
N GLN A 112 -8.28 16.79 -9.33
CA GLN A 112 -7.07 16.65 -8.52
C GLN A 112 -5.81 16.93 -9.33
N LYS A 113 -5.74 16.50 -10.60
CA LYS A 113 -4.63 16.85 -11.51
C LYS A 113 -4.52 18.37 -11.71
N GLN A 114 -5.64 19.05 -11.97
CA GLN A 114 -5.66 20.50 -12.08
C GLN A 114 -5.21 21.20 -10.78
N MET A 115 -5.62 20.70 -9.61
CA MET A 115 -5.17 21.22 -8.32
C MET A 115 -3.65 21.10 -8.15
N THR A 116 -3.05 19.97 -8.57
CA THR A 116 -1.60 19.77 -8.51
C THR A 116 -0.84 20.69 -9.48
N GLU A 117 -1.38 20.98 -10.67
CA GLU A 117 -0.79 21.96 -11.60
C GLU A 117 -0.72 23.36 -10.98
N ILE A 118 -1.78 23.81 -10.30
CA ILE A 118 -1.79 25.10 -9.60
C ILE A 118 -0.75 25.12 -8.47
N ALA A 119 -0.51 23.98 -7.82
CA ALA A 119 0.48 23.87 -6.76
C ALA A 119 1.92 24.01 -7.28
N ILE A 120 2.22 23.46 -8.47
CA ILE A 120 3.51 23.62 -9.13
C ILE A 120 3.87 25.12 -9.26
N ASP A 121 2.93 25.94 -9.74
CA ASP A 121 3.16 27.37 -9.91
C ASP A 121 3.39 28.09 -8.58
N LYS A 122 2.57 27.79 -7.56
CA LYS A 122 2.69 28.40 -6.24
C LYS A 122 4.04 28.08 -5.58
N LEU A 123 4.50 26.84 -5.69
CA LEU A 123 5.76 26.40 -5.10
C LEU A 123 6.96 26.96 -5.85
N CYS A 124 6.93 26.97 -7.19
CA CYS A 124 7.98 27.60 -7.99
C CYS A 124 8.08 29.11 -7.71
N ASN A 125 6.95 29.80 -7.60
CA ASN A 125 6.95 31.24 -7.27
C ASN A 125 7.45 31.50 -5.84
N SER A 126 7.12 30.62 -4.89
CA SER A 126 7.64 30.69 -3.52
C SER A 126 9.16 30.46 -3.46
N ALA A 127 9.68 29.54 -4.27
CA ALA A 127 11.12 29.31 -4.41
C ALA A 127 11.83 30.53 -5.00
N VAL A 128 11.27 31.14 -6.07
CA VAL A 128 11.81 32.37 -6.65
C VAL A 128 11.85 33.52 -5.63
N ALA A 129 10.78 33.68 -4.83
CA ALA A 129 10.74 34.70 -3.78
C ALA A 129 11.82 34.47 -2.71
N LEU A 130 12.00 33.21 -2.28
CA LEU A 130 13.01 32.84 -1.30
C LEU A 130 14.44 33.04 -1.83
N ILE A 131 14.69 32.75 -3.10
CA ILE A 131 16.00 32.99 -3.76
C ILE A 131 16.29 34.48 -3.85
N ASN A 132 15.31 35.31 -4.23
CA ASN A 132 15.49 36.76 -4.31
C ASN A 132 15.83 37.42 -2.96
N GLN A 133 15.49 36.77 -1.83
CA GLN A 133 15.83 37.25 -0.50
C GLN A 133 17.29 36.96 -0.11
N GLN A 134 18.01 36.13 -0.87
CA GLN A 134 19.41 35.78 -0.61
C GLN A 134 20.38 36.74 -1.30
N ALA A 135 21.61 36.80 -0.79
CA ALA A 135 22.70 37.57 -1.37
C ALA A 135 23.01 37.12 -2.82
N ALA A 136 23.42 38.05 -3.68
CA ALA A 136 23.54 37.83 -5.12
C ALA A 136 24.54 36.73 -5.51
N ASP A 137 25.56 36.53 -4.68
CA ASP A 137 26.55 35.45 -4.76
C ASP A 137 25.95 34.07 -4.40
N ALA A 138 24.99 34.01 -3.47
CA ALA A 138 24.32 32.79 -3.03
C ALA A 138 23.13 32.35 -3.90
N GLN A 139 22.47 33.29 -4.60
CA GLN A 139 21.27 33.02 -5.40
C GLN A 139 21.43 31.84 -6.38
N ASN A 140 22.58 31.76 -7.07
CA ASN A 140 22.83 30.70 -8.04
C ASN A 140 22.92 29.32 -7.39
N GLN A 141 23.54 29.22 -6.20
CA GLN A 141 23.68 27.94 -5.50
C GLN A 141 22.39 27.51 -4.83
N VAL A 142 21.64 28.47 -4.26
CA VAL A 142 20.31 28.20 -3.70
C VAL A 142 19.35 27.69 -4.79
N ALA A 143 19.40 28.27 -5.99
CA ALA A 143 18.63 27.79 -7.12
C ALA A 143 19.03 26.36 -7.55
N ASN A 144 20.33 26.02 -7.51
CA ASN A 144 20.80 24.66 -7.81
C ASN A 144 20.24 23.65 -6.80
N VAL A 145 20.30 23.97 -5.50
CA VAL A 145 19.74 23.13 -4.43
C VAL A 145 18.25 22.89 -4.63
N PHE A 146 17.49 23.94 -4.97
CA PHE A 146 16.07 23.80 -5.29
C PHE A 146 15.85 22.87 -6.49
N ILE A 147 16.55 23.08 -7.60
CA ILE A 147 16.42 22.28 -8.83
C ILE A 147 16.77 20.80 -8.57
N THR A 148 17.85 20.52 -7.85
CA THR A 148 18.23 19.15 -7.46
C THR A 148 17.11 18.50 -6.64
N GLY A 149 16.55 19.21 -5.67
CA GLY A 149 15.41 18.67 -4.91
C GLY A 149 14.15 18.45 -5.76
N VAL A 150 13.88 19.33 -6.75
CA VAL A 150 12.78 19.11 -7.71
C VAL A 150 13.01 17.85 -8.53
N THR A 151 14.24 17.55 -8.97
CA THR A 151 14.50 16.31 -9.73
C THR A 151 14.18 15.05 -8.93
N LEU A 152 14.46 15.05 -7.62
CA LEU A 152 14.12 13.93 -6.72
C LEU A 152 12.61 13.80 -6.51
N VAL A 153 11.91 14.92 -6.41
CA VAL A 153 10.45 14.95 -6.25
C VAL A 153 9.74 14.61 -7.56
N ALA A 154 10.33 14.92 -8.71
CA ALA A 154 9.77 14.58 -10.01
C ALA A 154 9.53 13.06 -10.16
N ASP A 155 10.41 12.22 -9.59
CA ASP A 155 10.23 10.77 -9.57
C ASP A 155 8.97 10.34 -8.79
N CYS A 156 8.68 10.98 -7.65
CA CYS A 156 7.46 10.66 -6.89
C CYS A 156 6.20 11.23 -7.53
N VAL A 157 6.29 12.39 -8.18
CA VAL A 157 5.21 12.97 -8.99
C VAL A 157 4.86 12.05 -10.16
N GLU A 158 5.86 11.45 -10.83
CA GLU A 158 5.65 10.45 -11.87
C GLU A 158 4.88 9.24 -11.33
N VAL A 159 5.32 8.70 -10.18
CA VAL A 159 4.65 7.55 -9.54
C VAL A 159 3.20 7.88 -9.20
N VAL A 160 2.93 9.03 -8.58
CA VAL A 160 1.56 9.45 -8.25
C VAL A 160 0.70 9.58 -9.50
N THR A 161 1.21 10.22 -10.55
CA THR A 161 0.48 10.43 -11.80
C THR A 161 0.14 9.09 -12.46
N LYS A 162 1.10 8.17 -12.51
CA LYS A 162 0.87 6.80 -12.99
C LYS A 162 -0.16 6.05 -12.15
N GLN A 163 -0.10 6.17 -10.83
CA GLN A 163 -1.08 5.48 -9.97
C GLN A 163 -2.48 6.08 -10.13
N LEU A 164 -2.63 7.40 -10.27
CA LEU A 164 -3.90 8.07 -10.59
C LEU A 164 -4.50 7.54 -11.90
N ASP A 165 -3.69 7.42 -12.96
CA ASP A 165 -4.15 6.92 -14.26
C ASP A 165 -4.55 5.44 -14.23
N LEU A 166 -3.92 4.66 -13.35
CA LEU A 166 -4.26 3.26 -13.15
C LEU A 166 -5.52 3.05 -12.28
N MET A 167 -6.06 4.09 -11.62
CA MET A 167 -7.22 3.94 -10.73
C MET A 167 -8.48 3.52 -11.47
N ASP A 168 -8.69 3.96 -12.72
CA ASP A 168 -9.84 3.57 -13.54
C ASP A 168 -9.88 2.05 -13.79
N ASN A 169 -8.71 1.42 -13.93
CA ASN A 169 -8.60 -0.04 -14.13
C ASN A 169 -8.60 -0.85 -12.83
N LYS A 170 -8.60 -0.18 -11.67
CA LYS A 170 -8.47 -0.78 -10.33
C LYS A 170 -9.69 -0.53 -9.44
N MET A 171 -10.76 0.09 -9.99
CA MET A 171 -11.96 0.46 -9.22
C MET A 171 -12.62 -0.71 -8.48
N ASP A 172 -12.59 -1.91 -9.06
CA ASP A 172 -13.30 -3.06 -8.51
C ASP A 172 -12.50 -3.92 -7.51
N ASP A 173 -11.21 -3.63 -7.32
CA ASP A 173 -10.26 -4.44 -6.55
C ASP A 173 -9.62 -3.63 -5.41
N PHE A 174 -10.15 -3.82 -4.19
CA PHE A 174 -9.72 -3.10 -2.99
C PHE A 174 -8.24 -3.33 -2.67
N ILE A 175 -7.70 -4.52 -2.96
CA ILE A 175 -6.30 -4.84 -2.71
C ILE A 175 -5.41 -3.99 -3.63
N ARG A 176 -5.75 -3.92 -4.92
CA ARG A 176 -4.98 -3.11 -5.88
C ARG A 176 -5.07 -1.63 -5.55
N LEU A 177 -6.20 -1.19 -5.01
CA LEU A 177 -6.39 0.18 -4.57
C LEU A 177 -5.49 0.49 -3.34
N GLU A 178 -5.48 -0.39 -2.32
CA GLU A 178 -4.58 -0.32 -1.16
C GLU A 178 -3.10 -0.43 -1.56
N GLU A 179 -2.75 -1.32 -2.51
CA GLU A 179 -1.39 -1.47 -3.03
C GLU A 179 -0.93 -0.18 -3.71
N SER A 180 -1.79 0.43 -4.54
CA SER A 180 -1.50 1.71 -5.21
C SER A 180 -1.25 2.82 -4.19
N TRP A 181 -2.05 2.87 -3.11
CA TRP A 181 -1.82 3.80 -2.00
C TRP A 181 -0.50 3.56 -1.28
N ASN A 182 -0.15 2.29 -1.04
CA ASN A 182 1.12 1.92 -0.43
C ASN A 182 2.32 2.27 -1.33
N THR A 183 2.22 2.09 -2.65
CA THR A 183 3.22 2.51 -3.63
C THR A 183 3.43 4.03 -3.58
N VAL A 184 2.34 4.81 -3.56
CA VAL A 184 2.42 6.28 -3.44
C VAL A 184 3.12 6.68 -2.14
N LYS A 185 2.68 6.16 -0.99
CA LYS A 185 3.31 6.46 0.31
C LYS A 185 4.80 6.13 0.33
N ALA A 186 5.18 4.94 -0.17
CA ALA A 186 6.57 4.52 -0.22
C ALA A 186 7.43 5.47 -1.08
N SER A 187 6.90 5.88 -2.24
CA SER A 187 7.58 6.83 -3.13
C SER A 187 7.79 8.21 -2.48
N ILE A 188 6.79 8.73 -1.76
CA ILE A 188 6.90 10.02 -1.05
C ILE A 188 7.90 9.93 0.10
N ILE A 189 7.89 8.82 0.85
CA ILE A 189 8.87 8.58 1.92
C ILE A 189 10.29 8.53 1.34
N ALA A 190 10.48 7.85 0.20
CA ALA A 190 11.78 7.79 -0.48
C ALA A 190 12.25 9.17 -0.95
N ALA A 191 11.38 9.97 -1.59
CA ALA A 191 11.70 11.34 -2.00
C ALA A 191 12.05 12.23 -0.80
N THR A 192 11.26 12.15 0.28
CA THR A 192 11.50 12.93 1.50
C THR A 192 12.80 12.52 2.21
N ALA A 193 13.12 11.23 2.23
CA ALA A 193 14.37 10.71 2.74
C ALA A 193 15.56 11.13 1.86
N GLY A 194 15.37 11.18 0.53
CA GLY A 194 16.34 11.69 -0.44
C GLY A 194 16.69 13.16 -0.18
N LEU A 195 15.66 14.01 -0.01
CA LEU A 195 15.81 15.42 0.35
C LEU A 195 16.55 15.59 1.69
N LYS A 196 16.19 14.79 2.70
CA LYS A 196 16.69 14.96 4.08
C LYS A 196 18.00 14.23 4.41
N GLY A 197 18.43 13.22 3.65
CA GLY A 197 19.43 12.25 4.13
C GLY A 197 20.43 11.67 3.13
N VAL A 198 20.12 11.45 1.86
CA VAL A 198 20.97 10.59 1.00
C VAL A 198 22.17 11.33 0.40
N PHE A 199 22.04 12.61 0.03
CA PHE A 199 23.18 13.39 -0.50
C PHE A 199 24.19 13.83 0.56
N TYR A 200 23.83 13.77 1.85
CA TYR A 200 24.76 14.05 2.95
C TYR A 200 25.61 12.83 3.36
N MET A 201 25.15 11.60 3.07
CA MET A 201 25.86 10.35 3.46
C MET A 201 26.74 9.77 2.35
N LEU A 202 26.57 10.18 1.10
CA LEU A 202 27.46 9.78 0.00
C LEU A 202 28.85 10.44 0.08
N ASP A 203 29.06 11.33 1.05
CA ASP A 203 30.25 12.19 1.21
C ASP A 203 31.22 11.75 2.32
N THR A 204 31.14 10.51 2.83
CA THR A 204 32.17 10.02 3.78
C THR A 204 33.40 9.39 3.11
N ASN A 205 33.53 9.49 1.78
CA ASN A 205 34.68 8.96 1.05
C ASN A 205 35.37 10.08 0.25
N GLU A 206 36.30 10.78 0.91
CA GLU A 206 37.69 11.03 0.47
C GLU A 206 38.27 12.28 1.12
N GLN A 207 39.16 12.10 2.11
CA GLN A 207 40.55 12.62 2.12
C GLN A 207 41.16 12.44 3.52
N GLN A 208 41.91 11.35 3.69
CA GLN A 208 43.01 11.30 4.65
C GLN A 208 44.16 12.15 4.11
N GLY A 209 44.45 13.28 4.77
CA GLY A 209 45.65 14.08 4.57
C GLY A 209 46.18 14.56 5.93
N GLU A 210 47.44 14.23 6.23
CA GLU A 210 48.06 14.28 7.55
C GLU A 210 48.30 15.69 8.15
N LYS A 211 48.13 15.79 9.48
CA LYS A 211 48.99 16.42 10.55
C LYS A 211 48.26 17.41 11.48
N PRO A 212 48.75 17.62 12.73
CA PRO A 212 49.22 16.64 13.72
C PRO A 212 48.45 16.76 15.05
N GLN A 213 48.49 15.68 15.86
CA GLN A 213 47.99 15.68 17.23
C GLN A 213 48.69 16.73 18.11
N ARG A 214 47.90 17.55 18.82
CA ARG A 214 48.28 18.10 20.13
C ARG A 214 47.11 18.02 21.12
N SER A 215 47.33 17.15 22.09
CA SER A 215 46.89 17.08 23.49
C SER A 215 45.67 17.87 23.97
N SER A 216 44.70 17.09 24.43
CA SER A 216 43.69 17.34 25.45
C SER A 216 43.97 18.46 26.48
N SER A 217 43.11 19.48 26.55
CA SER A 217 42.28 19.79 27.74
C SER A 217 41.18 20.83 27.42
N ILE A 218 39.93 20.46 27.73
CA ILE A 218 38.76 21.27 28.13
C ILE A 218 38.65 22.70 27.55
N ALA A 219 37.80 22.86 26.53
CA ALA A 219 36.70 23.84 26.49
C ALA A 219 35.91 23.74 25.16
N SER A 220 34.60 23.90 25.29
CA SER A 220 33.58 24.13 24.26
C SER A 220 33.03 22.94 23.47
N ALA A 221 31.72 22.78 23.65
CA ALA A 221 30.86 21.81 23.03
C ALA A 221 30.57 22.16 21.56
N GLY A 222 30.39 21.12 20.74
CA GLY A 222 29.44 21.17 19.62
C GLY A 222 30.00 21.34 18.21
N SER A 223 30.92 20.49 17.76
CA SER A 223 31.17 20.31 16.32
C SER A 223 30.16 19.32 15.71
N GLY A 224 29.04 19.85 15.22
CA GLY A 224 28.68 19.77 13.80
C GLY A 224 28.50 18.44 13.07
N VAL A 225 28.19 17.29 13.68
CA VAL A 225 27.79 16.08 12.89
C VAL A 225 26.56 15.33 13.46
N PHE A 226 26.10 15.61 14.68
CA PHE A 226 25.09 14.78 15.36
C PHE A 226 23.71 15.39 15.61
N ARG A 227 23.30 16.48 14.92
CA ARG A 227 21.94 17.04 15.10
C ARG A 227 20.92 16.71 14.00
N ARG A 228 21.33 16.34 12.78
CA ARG A 228 20.37 15.99 11.70
C ARG A 228 19.78 14.55 11.80
N LEU A 229 20.25 13.72 12.73
CA LEU A 229 19.71 12.36 12.98
C LEU A 229 18.76 12.26 14.18
N SER A 230 18.65 13.27 15.04
CA SER A 230 17.99 13.11 16.35
C SER A 230 16.46 13.30 16.35
N THR A 231 15.83 13.62 15.22
CA THR A 231 14.36 13.71 15.14
C THR A 231 13.71 12.54 14.38
N VAL A 232 14.50 11.62 13.83
CA VAL A 232 13.99 10.39 13.18
C VAL A 232 14.05 9.18 14.12
N PHE A 233 14.85 9.24 15.20
CA PHE A 233 14.98 8.13 16.16
C PHE A 233 15.09 8.59 17.62
N THR A 234 14.02 9.15 18.21
CA THR A 234 13.88 9.17 19.68
C THR A 234 12.42 8.98 20.12
N THR A 235 12.10 7.77 20.60
CA THR A 235 11.09 7.54 21.64
C THR A 235 11.85 7.16 22.91
N GLN A 236 11.77 7.97 23.95
CA GLN A 236 12.46 7.73 25.23
C GLN A 236 11.92 6.47 25.93
N PRO A 237 12.79 5.58 26.43
CA PRO A 237 12.43 4.71 27.53
C PRO A 237 12.78 5.39 28.87
N ALA A 238 11.83 5.34 29.80
CA ALA A 238 12.06 5.63 31.20
C ALA A 238 13.02 4.59 31.80
N SER A 239 14.09 5.03 32.47
CA SER A 239 14.70 4.23 33.51
C SER A 239 15.33 5.09 34.61
N SER A 240 15.01 4.66 35.82
CA SER A 240 15.46 5.14 37.12
C SER A 240 16.97 5.03 37.31
N ARG A 241 17.58 6.04 37.94
CA ARG A 241 18.22 5.89 39.27
C ARG A 241 18.83 7.20 39.76
N ASN A 242 18.72 7.36 41.06
CA ASN A 242 19.07 8.49 41.91
C ASN A 242 20.52 8.97 41.79
N SER A 243 20.70 10.28 41.86
CA SER A 243 21.68 10.90 42.75
C SER A 243 21.23 12.32 43.12
N SER A 244 21.42 12.63 44.39
CA SER A 244 20.87 13.75 45.14
C SER A 244 21.88 14.88 45.33
N ILE A 245 21.42 16.14 45.41
CA ILE A 245 21.65 17.13 46.49
C ILE A 245 21.67 18.59 45.99
N ALA A 246 20.88 19.38 46.72
CA ALA A 246 20.92 20.83 47.00
C ALA A 246 20.65 21.85 45.87
N SER A 247 19.54 22.59 46.00
CA SER A 247 19.58 23.89 46.70
C SER A 247 18.19 24.50 46.99
N ALA A 248 18.09 24.96 48.25
CA ALA A 248 17.26 25.99 48.89
C ALA A 248 16.09 26.70 48.14
N SER A 249 14.88 26.47 48.68
CA SER A 249 13.86 27.45 49.16
C SER A 249 13.58 28.76 48.41
N ALA A 250 12.34 28.91 47.92
CA ALA A 250 11.43 30.02 48.24
C ALA A 250 9.95 29.68 47.89
N SER A 251 9.06 29.95 48.84
CA SER A 251 7.58 29.90 48.86
C SER A 251 6.95 31.14 48.17
N ALA A 252 5.64 31.33 47.87
CA ALA A 252 4.36 30.59 47.91
C ALA A 252 3.27 31.41 47.15
N GLN A 253 2.07 30.81 46.97
CA GLN A 253 0.73 31.35 46.59
C GLN A 253 0.34 31.27 45.10
N SER A 254 -0.87 30.88 44.65
CA SER A 254 -2.06 30.26 45.26
C SER A 254 -3.06 29.78 44.17
N ARG A 255 -3.79 28.68 44.47
CA ARG A 255 -5.17 28.30 44.08
C ARG A 255 -5.61 28.10 42.60
N GLY A 256 -6.12 26.88 42.34
CA GLY A 256 -7.16 26.57 41.34
C GLY A 256 -7.25 25.07 41.01
N SER A 257 -8.34 24.41 41.43
CA SER A 257 -8.63 22.97 41.22
C SER A 257 -9.33 22.72 39.88
N ILE A 258 -9.09 21.56 39.23
CA ILE A 258 -10.08 20.61 38.62
C ILE A 258 -9.39 19.55 37.72
N GLY A 259 -9.71 18.27 37.96
CA GLY A 259 -10.05 17.24 36.95
C GLY A 259 -8.97 16.71 36.00
N GLY A 260 -8.46 15.50 36.28
CA GLY A 260 -7.53 14.78 35.40
C GLY A 260 -8.20 14.08 34.21
N GLY A 261 -7.66 14.34 33.02
CA GLY A 261 -7.82 13.56 31.79
C GLY A 261 -6.55 13.75 30.95
N SER A 262 -5.78 12.69 30.76
CA SER A 262 -4.47 12.71 30.11
C SER A 262 -4.55 13.02 28.61
N SER A 263 -3.99 14.17 28.21
CA SER A 263 -3.86 14.63 26.81
C SER A 263 -2.60 14.09 26.13
N ALA A 264 -2.75 13.62 24.89
CA ALA A 264 -1.65 13.31 23.96
C ALA A 264 -0.96 14.60 23.43
N PRO A 265 0.32 14.56 23.03
CA PRO A 265 1.06 15.75 22.60
C PRO A 265 0.69 16.20 21.18
N VAL A 266 0.32 17.48 21.06
CA VAL A 266 0.07 18.20 19.80
C VAL A 266 1.38 18.83 19.33
N TYR A 267 1.87 18.47 18.13
CA TYR A 267 2.99 19.16 17.48
C TYR A 267 2.52 20.50 16.89
N ARG A 268 3.19 21.59 17.27
CA ARG A 268 2.95 22.96 16.76
C ARG A 268 3.78 23.24 15.51
N THR A 269 3.13 23.69 14.45
CA THR A 269 3.74 24.28 13.25
C THR A 269 3.99 25.80 13.43
N PRO A 270 4.99 26.40 12.76
CA PRO A 270 5.30 27.83 12.89
C PRO A 270 4.25 28.76 12.25
N THR A 271 4.01 29.89 12.90
CA THR A 271 2.87 30.81 12.71
C THR A 271 2.82 31.55 11.36
N TYR A 272 3.91 31.61 10.60
CA TYR A 272 3.96 32.38 9.34
C TYR A 272 3.24 31.70 8.16
N VAL A 273 3.09 30.37 8.20
CA VAL A 273 2.38 29.62 7.13
C VAL A 273 0.86 29.70 7.30
N ARG A 274 0.36 29.93 8.53
CA ARG A 274 -1.08 29.98 8.83
C ARG A 274 -1.77 31.26 8.31
N ASN A 275 -1.06 32.39 8.28
CA ASN A 275 -1.68 33.67 7.94
C ASN A 275 -1.91 33.88 6.43
N SER A 276 -1.18 33.19 5.55
CA SER A 276 -1.38 33.31 4.10
C SER A 276 -2.43 32.35 3.53
N VAL A 277 -2.87 31.35 4.29
CA VAL A 277 -3.87 30.35 3.85
C VAL A 277 -5.25 30.60 4.47
N SER A 278 -5.33 31.38 5.56
CA SER A 278 -6.58 31.58 6.32
C SER A 278 -7.41 32.81 5.92
N ALA A 279 -6.94 33.64 4.97
CA ALA A 279 -7.65 34.86 4.55
C ALA A 279 -8.42 34.73 3.20
N GLY A 280 -8.40 33.55 2.56
CA GLY A 280 -8.93 33.36 1.20
C GLY A 280 -10.22 32.55 1.06
N CYS A 281 -10.53 31.61 1.95
CA CYS A 281 -11.73 30.77 1.81
C CYS A 281 -12.25 30.27 3.18
N PRO A 282 -13.42 30.72 3.65
CA PRO A 282 -14.08 30.15 4.82
C PRO A 282 -15.09 29.08 4.37
N THR A 283 -14.92 27.82 4.75
CA THR A 283 -16.05 26.88 4.94
C THR A 283 -15.70 25.80 5.96
N SER A 284 -15.86 26.14 7.24
CA SER A 284 -16.42 25.22 8.21
C SER A 284 -17.73 25.83 8.67
N LEU A 285 -18.85 25.11 8.56
CA LEU A 285 -20.07 25.46 9.29
C LEU A 285 -20.29 24.47 10.45
N PRO A 286 -20.79 24.97 11.60
CA PRO A 286 -20.89 24.24 12.85
C PRO A 286 -22.12 23.33 12.93
N SER A 287 -21.96 22.23 13.65
CA SER A 287 -23.04 21.33 14.04
C SER A 287 -23.89 21.96 15.15
N ALA A 288 -25.13 22.34 14.82
CA ALA A 288 -26.35 22.31 15.65
C ALA A 288 -27.28 23.51 15.36
N ILE A 289 -28.55 23.22 15.07
CA ILE A 289 -29.80 23.84 15.59
C ILE A 289 -30.94 23.77 14.54
N ASN A 290 -31.94 22.94 14.89
CA ASN A 290 -33.39 22.99 14.63
C ASN A 290 -34.00 23.17 13.22
N ASN A 291 -34.81 22.17 12.85
CA ASN A 291 -35.93 22.23 11.93
C ASN A 291 -36.90 23.38 12.27
N SER A 292 -37.34 24.15 11.25
CA SER A 292 -38.63 24.92 11.16
C SER A 292 -38.55 26.36 10.61
N ALA A 293 -37.72 26.65 9.61
CA ALA A 293 -37.90 27.89 8.82
C ALA A 293 -37.34 27.70 7.41
N PHE A 294 -37.98 28.33 6.41
CA PHE A 294 -37.71 28.24 4.97
C PHE A 294 -38.44 27.11 4.22
N SER A 295 -39.74 26.95 4.51
CA SER A 295 -40.72 26.78 3.44
C SER A 295 -41.22 28.17 3.02
N ASN A 296 -41.16 28.46 1.72
CA ASN A 296 -42.04 29.37 0.93
C ASN A 296 -41.32 30.43 0.07
N ASN A 297 -41.67 30.38 -1.22
CA ASN A 297 -41.64 31.39 -2.30
C ASN A 297 -40.30 31.66 -3.02
N PHE A 298 -40.12 31.16 -4.26
CA PHE A 298 -40.44 31.77 -5.59
C PHE A 298 -39.56 33.00 -5.89
N GLU A 299 -38.83 33.13 -7.01
CA GLU A 299 -39.28 33.11 -8.41
C GLU A 299 -38.19 32.67 -9.41
N ALA A 300 -38.63 32.06 -10.52
CA ALA A 300 -37.82 31.80 -11.71
C ALA A 300 -37.78 33.03 -12.63
N HIS A 301 -36.59 33.40 -13.14
CA HIS A 301 -36.45 34.29 -14.30
C HIS A 301 -35.75 33.58 -15.46
N LYS A 302 -36.31 33.75 -16.66
CA LYS A 302 -35.96 33.09 -17.92
C LYS A 302 -35.26 34.10 -18.87
N LEU A 303 -34.07 33.72 -19.36
CA LEU A 303 -33.32 34.09 -20.59
C LEU A 303 -33.19 35.55 -21.07
N SER A 304 -31.94 35.98 -21.41
CA SER A 304 -31.57 36.43 -22.77
C SER A 304 -30.05 36.58 -23.02
N THR A 305 -29.64 36.14 -24.22
CA THR A 305 -28.60 36.66 -25.15
C THR A 305 -27.16 37.00 -24.70
N ILE A 306 -26.24 36.37 -25.44
CA ILE A 306 -24.78 36.53 -25.52
C ILE A 306 -24.36 38.01 -25.67
N PRO A 307 -23.35 38.50 -24.91
CA PRO A 307 -22.65 39.74 -25.23
C PRO A 307 -21.42 39.49 -26.15
N PRO A 308 -21.06 40.46 -27.01
CA PRO A 308 -20.11 40.27 -28.11
C PRO A 308 -18.63 40.27 -27.68
N THR A 309 -17.84 39.50 -28.41
CA THR A 309 -16.38 39.37 -28.31
C THR A 309 -15.66 40.69 -28.68
N PRO A 310 -14.71 41.20 -27.87
CA PRO A 310 -13.82 42.28 -28.29
C PRO A 310 -12.74 41.80 -29.25
N ALA A 311 -12.36 42.68 -30.19
CA ALA A 311 -11.44 42.44 -31.29
C ALA A 311 -9.98 42.13 -30.84
N TYR A 312 -9.33 41.29 -31.64
CA TYR A 312 -7.95 40.83 -31.57
C TYR A 312 -7.07 41.73 -32.46
N ASP A 313 -5.91 42.17 -31.97
CA ASP A 313 -4.82 42.73 -32.78
C ASP A 313 -3.72 41.66 -32.87
N ASP A 314 -3.41 41.25 -34.11
CA ASP A 314 -2.44 40.22 -34.48
C ASP A 314 -0.98 40.68 -34.25
N GLU A 315 -0.18 39.83 -33.59
CA GLU A 315 1.26 39.73 -33.87
C GLU A 315 1.53 38.24 -34.20
N LEU A 316 1.75 37.98 -35.49
CA LEU A 316 1.85 36.65 -36.11
C LEU A 316 3.13 35.90 -35.73
N ASP A 317 2.96 34.61 -35.39
CA ASP A 317 4.00 33.60 -35.24
C ASP A 317 4.56 33.18 -36.63
N PRO A 318 5.89 33.15 -36.85
CA PRO A 318 6.51 32.96 -38.17
C PRO A 318 6.43 31.55 -38.80
N PHE A 319 5.67 30.59 -38.26
CA PHE A 319 5.59 29.23 -38.83
C PHE A 319 4.32 28.88 -39.60
N ASP A 320 3.32 29.76 -39.68
CA ASP A 320 2.10 29.51 -40.45
C ASP A 320 2.15 30.14 -41.85
N LYS A 321 2.75 29.42 -42.81
CA LYS A 321 2.44 29.61 -44.23
C LYS A 321 1.54 28.47 -44.71
N VAL A 322 0.27 28.82 -44.87
CA VAL A 322 -0.80 28.07 -45.52
C VAL A 322 -0.50 27.96 -47.02
N ASP A 323 -0.75 26.79 -47.62
CA ASP A 323 -1.46 26.71 -48.90
C ASP A 323 -1.91 25.28 -49.23
N MET A 324 -3.17 25.18 -49.68
CA MET A 324 -3.85 24.07 -50.39
C MET A 324 -4.70 23.06 -49.58
N VAL A 325 -5.92 23.46 -49.21
CA VAL A 325 -7.10 22.55 -49.22
C VAL A 325 -8.35 23.29 -49.74
N PRO A 326 -8.98 22.87 -50.86
CA PRO A 326 -10.20 23.48 -51.39
C PRO A 326 -11.53 22.96 -50.77
N PRO A 327 -12.65 23.69 -50.91
CA PRO A 327 -13.83 23.59 -50.03
C PRO A 327 -14.86 22.51 -50.41
N VAL A 328 -15.60 22.05 -49.39
CA VAL A 328 -16.67 21.04 -49.46
C VAL A 328 -18.02 21.69 -49.85
N PRO A 329 -18.78 21.14 -50.82
CA PRO A 329 -20.14 21.61 -51.15
C PRO A 329 -21.26 20.97 -50.29
N ALA A 330 -22.35 21.72 -50.10
CA ALA A 330 -23.51 21.40 -49.27
C ALA A 330 -24.53 20.40 -49.89
N MET A 331 -25.28 19.72 -49.01
CA MET A 331 -26.33 18.74 -49.33
C MET A 331 -27.70 19.35 -49.71
N PRO A 332 -28.56 18.58 -50.40
CA PRO A 332 -30.01 18.61 -50.13
C PRO A 332 -30.75 17.25 -50.14
N ILE A 333 -31.52 17.02 -49.06
CA ILE A 333 -32.98 16.74 -48.95
C ILE A 333 -33.67 15.61 -49.80
N GLU A 334 -34.20 14.62 -49.05
CA GLU A 334 -35.50 13.87 -49.08
C GLU A 334 -35.93 12.79 -50.11
N HIS A 335 -36.74 11.87 -49.52
CA HIS A 335 -37.94 11.14 -49.99
C HIS A 335 -37.88 9.62 -50.30
N GLU A 336 -38.53 8.88 -49.38
CA GLU A 336 -39.55 7.82 -49.55
C GLU A 336 -39.30 6.44 -50.19
N ALA A 337 -39.62 5.42 -49.36
CA ALA A 337 -40.60 4.33 -49.58
C ALA A 337 -40.22 2.99 -50.27
N ASN A 338 -40.59 1.92 -49.52
CA ASN A 338 -41.29 0.68 -49.93
C ASN A 338 -40.55 -0.50 -50.60
N ARG A 339 -40.42 -1.62 -49.82
CA ARG A 339 -41.19 -2.90 -49.90
C ARG A 339 -40.36 -4.22 -49.84
N ILE A 340 -40.65 -4.98 -48.76
CA ILE A 340 -41.16 -6.39 -48.68
C ILE A 340 -40.28 -7.57 -49.16
N SER A 341 -39.92 -8.48 -48.23
CA SER A 341 -40.49 -9.86 -48.03
C SER A 341 -39.78 -10.61 -46.88
N GLN A 342 -40.43 -10.87 -45.74
CA GLN A 342 -41.09 -12.14 -45.28
C GLN A 342 -40.12 -13.31 -44.97
N THR A 343 -40.10 -13.94 -43.78
CA THR A 343 -41.15 -14.87 -43.27
C THR A 343 -40.92 -15.23 -41.77
N VAL A 344 -41.82 -14.82 -40.85
CA VAL A 344 -42.81 -15.57 -39.99
C VAL A 344 -42.32 -16.29 -38.72
N ILE A 345 -42.90 -15.88 -37.59
CA ILE A 345 -42.98 -16.50 -36.25
C ILE A 345 -44.42 -17.02 -36.06
N HIS A 346 -44.63 -18.12 -35.30
CA HIS A 346 -45.90 -18.36 -34.61
C HIS A 346 -45.69 -18.88 -33.17
N ILE A 347 -46.52 -18.35 -32.28
CA ILE A 347 -46.63 -18.46 -30.81
C ILE A 347 -47.71 -19.49 -30.43
N LEU A 348 -47.58 -20.22 -29.31
CA LEU A 348 -48.66 -20.67 -28.37
C LEU A 348 -48.02 -21.12 -27.02
N ASN A 349 -48.06 -20.36 -25.92
CA ASN A 349 -49.07 -20.19 -24.83
C ASN A 349 -48.91 -21.18 -23.62
N PRO A 350 -48.82 -20.72 -22.34
CA PRO A 350 -48.65 -21.55 -21.14
C PRO A 350 -49.96 -21.76 -20.36
N ASN A 351 -50.08 -22.94 -19.73
CA ASN A 351 -50.96 -23.35 -18.60
C ASN A 351 -51.75 -24.64 -18.88
N LEU A 352 -51.28 -25.76 -18.32
CA LEU A 352 -52.16 -26.80 -17.80
C LEU A 352 -51.44 -27.56 -16.65
N LEU A 353 -52.09 -27.55 -15.48
CA LEU A 353 -51.70 -28.18 -14.22
C LEU A 353 -51.98 -29.70 -14.21
N ASP A 354 -51.17 -30.39 -13.41
CA ASP A 354 -51.40 -31.58 -12.57
C ASP A 354 -52.15 -32.82 -13.12
N PHE A 355 -51.52 -34.01 -13.07
CA PHE A 355 -51.83 -35.10 -12.10
C PHE A 355 -51.00 -36.40 -12.33
N ILE A 356 -50.44 -36.95 -11.23
CA ILE A 356 -50.11 -38.39 -10.90
C ILE A 356 -48.66 -38.94 -11.09
N LEU A 357 -47.82 -38.75 -10.05
CA LEU A 357 -47.10 -39.70 -9.12
C LEU A 357 -46.61 -41.11 -9.56
N PRO A 358 -45.59 -41.75 -8.90
CA PRO A 358 -45.15 -41.54 -7.49
C PRO A 358 -43.64 -41.49 -7.13
N SER A 359 -43.32 -40.60 -6.19
CA SER A 359 -42.58 -40.80 -4.92
C SER A 359 -41.71 -42.07 -4.73
N THR A 360 -40.40 -41.91 -4.57
CA THR A 360 -39.67 -41.96 -3.26
C THR A 360 -38.15 -41.94 -3.49
N LEU A 361 -37.48 -40.89 -3.01
CA LEU A 361 -36.21 -40.90 -2.27
C LEU A 361 -35.76 -39.44 -2.09
N PRO A 362 -35.62 -38.92 -0.86
CA PRO A 362 -34.99 -37.61 -0.69
C PRO A 362 -33.56 -37.68 -1.22
N PRO A 363 -33.04 -36.61 -1.85
CA PRO A 363 -31.64 -36.56 -2.24
C PRO A 363 -30.79 -36.88 -1.01
N PRO A 364 -29.71 -37.68 -1.14
CA PRO A 364 -28.90 -38.06 0.00
C PRO A 364 -28.46 -36.79 0.71
N LYS A 365 -28.80 -36.69 2.00
CA LYS A 365 -28.31 -35.63 2.88
C LYS A 365 -26.80 -35.54 2.66
N HIS A 366 -26.32 -34.48 2.03
CA HIS A 366 -24.90 -34.17 2.02
C HIS A 366 -24.46 -34.22 3.48
N LYS A 367 -23.61 -35.19 3.84
CA LYS A 367 -22.87 -35.10 5.09
C LYS A 367 -22.15 -33.75 5.01
N SER A 368 -22.57 -32.77 5.82
CA SER A 368 -21.87 -31.49 5.90
C SER A 368 -20.52 -31.81 6.51
N HIS A 369 -19.50 -31.93 5.65
CA HIS A 369 -18.13 -32.11 6.11
C HIS A 369 -17.73 -30.81 6.78
N LYS A 370 -17.28 -30.90 8.04
CA LYS A 370 -17.09 -29.75 8.91
C LYS A 370 -15.74 -29.10 8.56
N MET A 371 -15.75 -27.83 8.20
CA MET A 371 -14.53 -27.01 8.14
C MET A 371 -13.85 -26.94 9.51
N SER A 372 -12.55 -26.64 9.54
CA SER A 372 -11.82 -26.41 10.79
C SER A 372 -10.83 -25.26 10.70
N ILE A 373 -10.59 -24.64 11.84
CA ILE A 373 -9.55 -23.65 12.08
C ILE A 373 -8.77 -24.19 13.27
N SER A 374 -7.50 -24.55 13.09
CA SER A 374 -6.73 -25.24 14.12
C SER A 374 -5.41 -24.50 14.37
N THR A 375 -5.07 -24.32 15.64
CA THR A 375 -3.77 -23.77 16.08
C THR A 375 -3.01 -24.82 16.87
N ARG A 376 -1.69 -24.85 16.68
CA ARG A 376 -0.82 -25.77 17.43
C ARG A 376 -0.41 -25.16 18.77
N GLU A 377 -0.66 -25.89 19.84
CA GLU A 377 -0.36 -25.49 21.22
C GLU A 377 1.08 -25.82 21.60
N TRP A 378 1.60 -26.95 21.12
CA TRP A 378 2.98 -27.39 21.28
C TRP A 378 3.31 -28.52 20.31
N ILE A 379 4.60 -28.67 20.06
CA ILE A 379 5.22 -29.84 19.43
C ILE A 379 6.27 -30.43 20.37
N LYS A 380 6.46 -31.74 20.29
CA LYS A 380 7.55 -32.45 20.96
C LYS A 380 8.08 -33.55 20.06
N TRP A 381 9.40 -33.62 19.95
CA TRP A 381 10.11 -34.66 19.21
C TRP A 381 10.58 -35.79 20.13
N GLU A 382 10.81 -36.97 19.56
CA GLU A 382 11.40 -38.11 20.29
C GLU A 382 12.78 -37.77 20.89
N SER A 383 13.58 -37.00 20.16
CA SER A 383 14.91 -36.58 20.61
C SER A 383 14.89 -35.47 21.67
N ASP A 384 13.75 -34.83 21.91
CA ASP A 384 13.62 -33.89 23.02
C ASP A 384 13.80 -34.67 24.33
N HIS A 385 14.89 -34.39 25.05
CA HIS A 385 15.18 -35.01 26.34
C HIS A 385 13.94 -34.97 27.23
N ARG A 386 13.70 -36.00 28.06
CA ARG A 386 12.56 -36.04 29.01
C ARG A 386 12.42 -34.80 29.89
N THR A 387 13.50 -34.05 30.08
CA THR A 387 13.56 -32.80 30.84
C THR A 387 13.12 -31.56 30.06
N ASN A 388 13.09 -31.62 28.73
CA ASN A 388 12.59 -30.53 27.89
C ASN A 388 11.06 -30.63 27.84
N PRO A 389 10.33 -29.65 28.39
CA PRO A 389 8.88 -29.62 28.28
C PRO A 389 8.46 -29.41 26.81
N PRO A 390 7.26 -29.87 26.41
CA PRO A 390 6.68 -29.50 25.13
C PRO A 390 6.68 -27.98 24.96
N HIS A 391 6.97 -27.51 23.75
CA HIS A 391 7.05 -26.08 23.45
C HIS A 391 6.47 -25.78 22.07
N GLU A 392 6.12 -24.52 21.83
CA GLU A 392 5.60 -24.08 20.54
C GLU A 392 6.47 -22.97 19.97
N PRO A 393 7.40 -23.28 19.05
CA PRO A 393 8.29 -22.31 18.46
C PRO A 393 7.62 -21.42 17.40
N THR A 394 6.38 -21.72 16.99
CA THR A 394 5.71 -21.06 15.86
C THR A 394 4.33 -20.50 16.19
N ASN A 395 3.84 -19.57 15.37
CA ASN A 395 2.44 -19.17 15.28
C ASN A 395 1.76 -20.00 14.17
N THR A 396 1.62 -21.31 14.40
CA THR A 396 1.01 -22.25 13.45
C THR A 396 -0.51 -22.06 13.39
N LEU A 397 -1.03 -21.94 12.17
CA LEU A 397 -2.46 -21.86 11.87
C LEU A 397 -2.78 -22.71 10.65
N VAL A 398 -3.76 -23.59 10.80
CA VAL A 398 -4.27 -24.45 9.73
C VAL A 398 -5.72 -24.09 9.45
N LEU A 399 -6.03 -23.77 8.19
CA LEU A 399 -7.39 -23.60 7.72
C LEU A 399 -7.75 -24.81 6.86
N THR A 400 -8.86 -25.49 7.18
CA THR A 400 -9.38 -26.60 6.39
C THR A 400 -10.82 -26.30 5.98
N SER A 401 -11.07 -26.31 4.67
CA SER A 401 -12.39 -26.12 4.07
C SER A 401 -13.26 -27.39 4.16
N PRO A 402 -14.60 -27.28 4.03
CA PRO A 402 -15.49 -28.43 3.91
C PRO A 402 -15.11 -29.42 2.80
N GLY A 403 -14.54 -28.96 1.69
CA GLY A 403 -14.02 -29.78 0.60
C GLY A 403 -12.66 -30.44 0.88
N HIS A 404 -12.22 -30.45 2.14
CA HIS A 404 -10.96 -31.04 2.60
C HIS A 404 -9.71 -30.43 1.96
N ARG A 405 -9.78 -29.16 1.58
CA ARG A 405 -8.63 -28.39 1.12
C ARG A 405 -8.08 -27.60 2.29
N PHE A 406 -6.78 -27.67 2.50
CA PHE A 406 -6.15 -27.04 3.65
C PHE A 406 -4.96 -26.18 3.26
N VAL A 407 -4.69 -25.18 4.12
CA VAL A 407 -3.45 -24.39 4.11
C VAL A 407 -2.90 -24.36 5.54
N ASP A 408 -1.67 -24.85 5.72
CA ASP A 408 -0.89 -24.84 6.96
C ASP A 408 0.27 -23.85 6.80
N ILE A 409 0.33 -22.83 7.67
CA ILE A 409 1.42 -21.87 7.71
C ILE A 409 2.00 -21.82 9.12
N ARG A 410 3.31 -22.08 9.23
CA ARG A 410 4.07 -22.13 10.49
C ARG A 410 5.13 -21.03 10.50
N ILE A 411 4.81 -19.90 11.11
CA ILE A 411 5.72 -18.75 11.23
C ILE A 411 6.45 -18.81 12.56
N LEU A 412 7.78 -18.73 12.55
CA LEU A 412 8.60 -18.71 13.77
C LEU A 412 8.23 -17.52 14.66
N LYS A 413 8.11 -17.77 15.97
CA LYS A 413 7.98 -16.70 16.98
C LYS A 413 9.30 -15.93 17.08
N SER A 414 9.24 -14.68 17.55
CA SER A 414 10.40 -13.79 17.60
C SER A 414 11.61 -14.32 18.37
N ALA A 415 11.42 -15.23 19.33
CA ALA A 415 12.53 -15.88 20.06
C ALA A 415 13.32 -16.88 19.20
N HIS A 416 12.76 -17.28 18.06
CA HIS A 416 13.28 -18.31 17.16
C HIS A 416 13.53 -17.78 15.74
N SER A 417 13.46 -16.46 15.52
CA SER A 417 13.67 -15.81 14.22
C SER A 417 14.76 -14.73 14.28
N ASP A 418 15.26 -14.27 13.13
CA ASP A 418 16.28 -13.21 13.07
C ASP A 418 15.69 -11.85 13.52
N PRO A 419 16.28 -11.16 14.50
CA PRO A 419 15.78 -9.87 15.00
C PRO A 419 15.88 -8.71 13.99
N LYS A 420 16.54 -8.86 12.83
CA LYS A 420 16.76 -7.76 11.87
C LYS A 420 15.62 -7.55 10.85
N VAL A 421 14.38 -7.42 11.31
CA VAL A 421 13.27 -6.96 10.44
C VAL A 421 13.08 -5.45 10.63
N PRO A 422 13.26 -4.62 9.58
CA PRO A 422 12.98 -3.18 9.66
C PRO A 422 11.56 -2.91 10.16
N GLN A 423 11.37 -1.88 10.99
CA GLN A 423 10.06 -1.56 11.56
C GLN A 423 8.98 -1.38 10.49
N LEU A 424 9.32 -0.76 9.35
CA LEU A 424 8.41 -0.59 8.22
C LEU A 424 7.91 -1.93 7.65
N ALA A 425 8.80 -2.93 7.53
CA ALA A 425 8.42 -4.25 7.06
C ALA A 425 7.52 -4.96 8.09
N ARG A 426 7.80 -4.79 9.40
CA ARG A 426 6.91 -5.29 10.46
C ARG A 426 5.53 -4.64 10.41
N ASP A 427 5.46 -3.32 10.23
CA ASP A 427 4.21 -2.57 10.17
C ASP A 427 3.38 -2.97 8.93
N ALA A 428 4.06 -3.31 7.83
CA ALA A 428 3.44 -3.86 6.62
C ALA A 428 3.15 -5.37 6.69
N ALA A 429 3.46 -6.03 7.82
CA ALA A 429 3.39 -7.47 8.02
C ALA A 429 4.22 -8.30 7.02
N ILE A 430 5.34 -7.76 6.54
CA ILE A 430 6.26 -8.41 5.60
C ILE A 430 7.43 -9.01 6.41
N LEU A 431 7.62 -10.32 6.30
CA LEU A 431 8.71 -11.05 6.95
C LEU A 431 9.67 -11.66 5.91
N PRO A 432 10.97 -11.76 6.22
CA PRO A 432 11.90 -12.51 5.39
C PRO A 432 11.69 -14.02 5.56
N PHE A 433 12.17 -14.82 4.58
CA PHE A 433 12.06 -16.29 4.62
C PHE A 433 12.69 -16.94 5.85
N SER A 434 13.65 -16.29 6.52
CA SER A 434 14.23 -16.77 7.78
C SER A 434 13.22 -16.88 8.93
N HIS A 435 12.00 -16.33 8.77
CA HIS A 435 10.91 -16.45 9.73
C HIS A 435 9.94 -17.60 9.41
N LEU A 436 10.11 -18.28 8.28
CA LEU A 436 9.28 -19.40 7.87
C LEU A 436 9.88 -20.72 8.37
N ASP A 437 9.14 -21.47 9.19
CA ASP A 437 9.50 -22.85 9.53
C ASP A 437 9.03 -23.79 8.41
N TRP A 438 7.73 -23.75 8.10
CA TRP A 438 7.11 -24.54 7.05
C TRP A 438 5.80 -23.89 6.60
N ALA A 439 5.51 -23.95 5.31
CA ALA A 439 4.17 -23.65 4.80
C ALA A 439 3.84 -24.58 3.64
N PHE A 440 2.63 -25.12 3.65
CA PHE A 440 2.17 -26.05 2.64
C PHE A 440 0.64 -26.05 2.56
N ALA A 441 0.12 -26.54 1.44
CA ALA A 441 -1.31 -26.64 1.20
C ALA A 441 -1.61 -27.88 0.38
N GLY A 442 -2.84 -28.37 0.49
CA GLY A 442 -3.23 -29.57 -0.20
C GLY A 442 -4.57 -30.12 0.22
N PHE A 443 -4.65 -31.46 0.26
CA PHE A 443 -5.88 -32.20 0.47
C PHE A 443 -5.76 -33.09 1.70
N SER A 444 -6.73 -33.03 2.60
CA SER A 444 -6.81 -33.91 3.76
C SER A 444 -7.81 -35.06 3.54
N THR A 445 -7.53 -36.19 4.16
CA THR A 445 -8.46 -37.32 4.25
C THR A 445 -8.37 -37.91 5.65
N SER A 446 -9.51 -38.25 6.24
CA SER A 446 -9.57 -38.79 7.59
C SER A 446 -10.37 -40.09 7.62
N GLU A 447 -9.79 -41.12 8.22
CA GLU A 447 -10.38 -42.46 8.36
C GLU A 447 -10.55 -42.78 9.84
N SER A 448 -11.77 -43.07 10.28
CA SER A 448 -12.01 -43.55 11.64
C SER A 448 -11.38 -44.93 11.80
N THR A 449 -10.50 -45.08 12.78
CA THR A 449 -9.98 -46.41 13.13
C THR A 449 -11.05 -47.18 13.89
N SER A 450 -11.09 -48.50 13.77
CA SER A 450 -12.06 -49.37 14.46
C SER A 450 -11.89 -49.44 15.98
N ASN A 451 -11.12 -48.52 16.57
CA ASN A 451 -10.75 -48.51 17.97
C ASN A 451 -11.81 -47.82 18.86
N PRO A 452 -11.96 -48.25 20.14
CA PRO A 452 -12.95 -47.67 21.07
C PRO A 452 -12.75 -46.18 21.38
N ASN A 453 -11.53 -45.66 21.16
CA ASN A 453 -11.13 -44.31 21.59
C ASN A 453 -11.36 -43.21 20.53
N GLN A 454 -12.18 -43.47 19.49
CA GLN A 454 -12.45 -42.51 18.40
C GLN A 454 -11.18 -41.96 17.72
N VAL A 455 -10.11 -42.76 17.68
CA VAL A 455 -8.86 -42.38 17.03
C VAL A 455 -9.09 -42.30 15.53
N THR A 456 -8.68 -41.19 14.92
CA THR A 456 -8.84 -40.96 13.49
C THR A 456 -7.46 -40.89 12.85
N LYS A 457 -7.24 -41.67 11.78
CA LYS A 457 -6.04 -41.52 10.97
C LYS A 457 -6.29 -40.42 9.96
N SER A 458 -5.53 -39.33 10.04
CA SER A 458 -5.57 -38.25 9.07
C SER A 458 -4.36 -38.36 8.14
N THR A 459 -4.54 -38.01 6.89
CA THR A 459 -3.50 -38.00 5.87
C THR A 459 -3.63 -36.72 5.07
N TRP A 460 -2.54 -36.00 4.93
CA TRP A 460 -2.47 -34.77 4.17
C TRP A 460 -1.56 -34.99 2.97
N ARG A 461 -2.09 -34.71 1.79
CA ARG A 461 -1.36 -34.84 0.53
C ARG A 461 -1.02 -33.45 0.04
N HIS A 462 0.26 -33.19 -0.16
CA HIS A 462 0.74 -31.86 -0.48
C HIS A 462 0.42 -31.54 -1.95
N PHE A 463 -0.05 -30.33 -2.18
CA PHE A 463 -0.26 -29.74 -3.51
C PHE A 463 0.75 -28.61 -3.76
N VAL A 464 1.13 -27.88 -2.70
CA VAL A 464 2.17 -26.85 -2.66
C VAL A 464 2.97 -27.04 -1.37
N ASP A 465 4.30 -26.96 -1.43
CA ASP A 465 5.18 -27.08 -0.26
C ASP A 465 6.36 -26.10 -0.36
N SER A 466 6.69 -25.44 0.75
CA SER A 466 7.84 -24.53 0.83
C SER A 466 9.19 -25.26 0.82
N ARG A 467 9.25 -26.48 1.36
CA ARG A 467 10.47 -27.29 1.49
C ARG A 467 10.75 -28.15 0.26
N SER A 468 9.71 -28.55 -0.47
CA SER A 468 9.82 -29.48 -1.60
C SER A 468 9.15 -28.93 -2.87
N PRO A 469 9.87 -28.71 -3.98
CA PRO A 469 9.26 -28.34 -5.26
C PRO A 469 8.44 -29.49 -5.86
N ASP A 470 8.93 -30.73 -5.73
CA ASP A 470 8.20 -31.92 -6.16
C ASP A 470 7.35 -32.47 -5.01
N VAL A 471 6.03 -32.35 -5.17
CA VAL A 471 5.04 -32.81 -4.18
C VAL A 471 4.37 -34.13 -4.58
N SER A 472 4.75 -34.73 -5.71
CA SER A 472 4.10 -35.94 -6.24
C SER A 472 4.07 -37.13 -5.26
N HIS A 473 5.08 -37.20 -4.40
CA HIS A 473 5.24 -38.24 -3.37
C HIS A 473 5.23 -37.69 -1.95
N VAL A 474 4.88 -36.42 -1.76
CA VAL A 474 4.88 -35.78 -0.43
C VAL A 474 3.51 -35.92 0.18
N SER A 475 3.43 -36.77 1.21
CA SER A 475 2.26 -36.92 2.06
C SER A 475 2.72 -37.28 3.47
N ASP A 476 2.08 -36.66 4.44
CA ASP A 476 2.22 -36.95 5.85
C ASP A 476 0.91 -37.56 6.39
N SER A 477 1.04 -38.38 7.42
CA SER A 477 -0.09 -39.01 8.08
C SER A 477 0.12 -39.05 9.58
N GLY A 478 -0.93 -38.73 10.32
CA GLY A 478 -0.95 -38.66 11.77
C GLY A 478 -2.13 -39.42 12.37
N LEU A 479 -1.96 -39.91 13.58
CA LEU A 479 -3.03 -40.46 14.40
C LEU A 479 -3.56 -39.36 15.33
N MET A 480 -4.85 -39.05 15.19
CA MET A 480 -5.53 -38.01 15.95
C MET A 480 -6.26 -38.63 17.14
N TYR A 481 -5.88 -38.22 18.35
CA TYR A 481 -6.43 -38.66 19.62
C TYR A 481 -7.16 -37.49 20.30
N PRO A 482 -8.51 -37.44 20.22
CA PRO A 482 -9.30 -36.45 20.94
C PRO A 482 -9.03 -36.55 22.45
N GLN A 483 -8.81 -35.41 23.09
CA GLN A 483 -8.52 -35.30 24.52
C GLN A 483 -9.76 -34.84 25.30
N PRO A 484 -9.91 -35.22 26.58
CA PRO A 484 -11.07 -34.83 27.39
C PRO A 484 -11.26 -33.32 27.56
N ASN A 485 -10.21 -32.54 27.38
CA ASN A 485 -10.22 -31.07 27.47
C ASN A 485 -10.61 -30.37 26.16
N GLY A 486 -11.00 -31.12 25.13
CA GLY A 486 -11.37 -30.59 23.81
C GLY A 486 -10.20 -30.28 22.89
N LEU A 487 -8.96 -30.63 23.28
CA LEU A 487 -7.80 -30.61 22.39
C LEU A 487 -7.68 -31.92 21.62
N THR A 488 -6.80 -31.95 20.62
CA THR A 488 -6.48 -33.16 19.87
C THR A 488 -4.98 -33.39 19.87
N LEU A 489 -4.55 -34.54 20.39
CA LEU A 489 -3.16 -34.97 20.30
C LEU A 489 -2.96 -35.69 18.96
N GLU A 490 -2.06 -35.19 18.14
CA GLU A 490 -1.58 -35.86 16.94
C GLU A 490 -0.26 -36.55 17.23
N THR A 491 -0.10 -37.78 16.75
CA THR A 491 1.20 -38.46 16.72
C THR A 491 1.53 -38.94 15.32
N GLY A 492 2.81 -38.83 14.95
CA GLY A 492 3.27 -39.20 13.63
C GLY A 492 4.78 -39.41 13.58
N SER A 493 5.32 -39.46 12.37
CA SER A 493 6.77 -39.48 12.15
C SER A 493 7.12 -38.59 10.97
N MET A 494 8.07 -37.68 11.15
CA MET A 494 8.55 -36.80 10.09
C MET A 494 10.01 -36.42 10.32
N THR A 495 10.64 -35.77 9.35
CA THR A 495 12.01 -35.28 9.51
C THR A 495 12.04 -34.10 10.47
N ASN A 496 12.73 -34.26 11.60
CA ASN A 496 12.98 -33.19 12.56
C ASN A 496 13.91 -32.14 11.93
N PRO A 497 13.48 -30.88 11.79
CA PRO A 497 14.27 -29.85 11.11
C PRO A 497 15.57 -29.51 11.85
N ALA A 498 15.64 -29.74 13.17
CA ALA A 498 16.85 -29.46 13.95
C ALA A 498 17.92 -30.56 13.81
N THR A 499 17.50 -31.82 13.64
CA THR A 499 18.43 -32.97 13.58
C THR A 499 18.61 -33.52 12.16
N GLY A 500 17.70 -33.20 11.24
CA GLY A 500 17.63 -33.75 9.89
C GLY A 500 17.25 -35.23 9.83
N LYS A 501 16.79 -35.81 10.94
CA LYS A 501 16.45 -37.25 11.05
C LYS A 501 14.94 -37.45 11.11
N VAL A 502 14.46 -38.56 10.56
CA VAL A 502 13.07 -38.99 10.76
C VAL A 502 12.90 -39.43 12.21
N GLU A 503 12.02 -38.76 12.93
CA GLU A 503 11.74 -39.00 14.34
C GLU A 503 10.23 -39.06 14.56
N THR A 504 9.81 -39.77 15.62
CA THR A 504 8.42 -39.68 16.08
C THR A 504 8.17 -38.29 16.69
N TYR A 505 6.97 -37.76 16.49
CA TYR A 505 6.56 -36.48 17.05
C TYR A 505 5.18 -36.56 17.68
N GLU A 506 4.94 -35.65 18.62
CA GLU A 506 3.65 -35.37 19.22
C GLU A 506 3.32 -33.89 18.99
N GLU A 507 2.14 -33.59 18.45
CA GLU A 507 1.62 -32.24 18.29
C GLU A 507 0.28 -32.11 19.01
N MET A 508 0.08 -31.05 19.79
CA MET A 508 -1.20 -30.78 20.43
C MET A 508 -1.92 -29.65 19.69
N TRP A 509 -3.14 -29.93 19.28
CA TRP A 509 -3.96 -29.03 18.47
C TRP A 509 -5.16 -28.53 19.24
N ARG A 510 -5.49 -27.25 19.02
CA ARG A 510 -6.71 -26.60 19.48
C ARG A 510 -7.55 -26.19 18.29
N ASP A 511 -8.78 -26.67 18.23
CA ASP A 511 -9.76 -26.21 17.24
C ASP A 511 -10.47 -24.95 17.72
N ILE A 512 -10.39 -23.91 16.90
CA ILE A 512 -11.09 -22.65 17.09
C ILE A 512 -12.51 -22.81 16.57
N HIS A 513 -13.48 -22.69 17.48
CA HIS A 513 -14.88 -22.82 17.15
C HIS A 513 -15.40 -21.50 16.57
N THR A 514 -15.91 -21.57 15.35
CA THR A 514 -16.66 -20.49 14.71
C THR A 514 -18.16 -20.72 14.94
N SER A 515 -18.87 -19.65 15.31
CA SER A 515 -20.32 -19.71 15.53
C SER A 515 -21.06 -19.12 14.33
N GLY A 516 -22.12 -19.80 13.87
CA GLY A 516 -22.94 -19.35 12.73
C GLY A 516 -22.56 -19.95 11.37
N GLY A 517 -23.21 -19.46 10.31
CA GLY A 517 -22.84 -19.77 8.92
C GLY A 517 -21.51 -19.10 8.62
N VAL A 518 -20.50 -19.89 8.30
CA VAL A 518 -19.14 -19.41 8.08
C VAL A 518 -18.86 -19.39 6.61
N GLU A 519 -18.41 -18.23 6.15
CA GLU A 519 -18.05 -18.02 4.77
C GLU A 519 -16.79 -18.80 4.41
N VAL A 520 -16.87 -19.61 3.36
CA VAL A 520 -15.73 -20.34 2.83
C VAL A 520 -15.54 -19.97 1.37
N ALA A 521 -14.29 -19.73 1.00
CA ALA A 521 -13.86 -19.60 -0.38
C ALA A 521 -12.51 -20.32 -0.54
N VAL A 522 -12.36 -21.08 -1.63
CA VAL A 522 -11.08 -21.70 -1.99
C VAL A 522 -10.74 -21.38 -3.44
N LEU A 523 -9.55 -20.82 -3.64
CA LEU A 523 -8.99 -20.55 -4.96
C LEU A 523 -7.75 -21.42 -5.17
N GLN A 524 -7.61 -22.00 -6.35
CA GLN A 524 -6.51 -22.88 -6.69
C GLN A 524 -5.86 -22.45 -8.01
N LEU A 525 -4.54 -22.37 -8.03
CA LEU A 525 -3.70 -22.25 -9.22
C LEU A 525 -3.07 -23.61 -9.51
N HIS A 526 -3.16 -24.05 -10.75
CA HIS A 526 -2.48 -25.24 -11.24
C HIS A 526 -2.11 -25.04 -12.70
N ASP A 527 -0.82 -24.87 -12.95
CA ASP A 527 -0.22 -24.80 -14.28
C ASP A 527 1.05 -25.67 -14.29
N ASP A 528 0.99 -26.83 -14.96
CA ASP A 528 2.13 -27.75 -15.04
C ASP A 528 3.19 -27.26 -16.05
N GLU A 529 2.84 -26.43 -17.05
CA GLU A 529 3.81 -25.87 -18.01
C GLU A 529 4.66 -24.78 -17.37
N ALA A 530 4.02 -23.89 -16.60
CA ALA A 530 4.72 -22.86 -15.83
C ALA A 530 5.40 -23.41 -14.56
N ALA A 531 5.05 -24.64 -14.15
CA ALA A 531 5.38 -25.22 -12.84
C ALA A 531 4.91 -24.33 -11.69
N SER A 532 3.67 -23.84 -11.81
CA SER A 532 3.01 -22.95 -10.86
C SER A 532 1.84 -23.65 -10.17
N ARG A 533 1.87 -23.66 -8.84
CA ARG A 533 0.82 -24.24 -7.99
C ARG A 533 0.53 -23.33 -6.82
N GLY A 534 -0.74 -23.15 -6.50
CA GLY A 534 -1.15 -22.26 -5.42
C GLY A 534 -2.49 -22.64 -4.85
N MET A 535 -2.68 -22.34 -3.56
CA MET A 535 -3.96 -22.53 -2.89
C MET A 535 -4.19 -21.40 -1.89
N VAL A 536 -5.36 -20.78 -1.99
CA VAL A 536 -5.88 -19.78 -1.06
C VAL A 536 -7.14 -20.36 -0.43
N VAL A 537 -7.19 -20.38 0.91
CA VAL A 537 -8.34 -20.86 1.69
C VAL A 537 -8.77 -19.76 2.64
N ARG A 538 -10.04 -19.35 2.52
CA ARG A 538 -10.72 -18.52 3.49
C ARG A 538 -11.72 -19.36 4.27
N VAL A 539 -11.71 -19.22 5.60
CA VAL A 539 -12.72 -19.77 6.51
C VAL A 539 -13.10 -18.66 7.50
N GLY A 540 -14.29 -18.10 7.32
CA GLY A 540 -14.84 -17.02 8.12
C GLY A 540 -14.00 -15.76 8.06
N SER A 541 -13.51 -15.35 9.23
CA SER A 541 -12.67 -14.18 9.48
C SER A 541 -11.17 -14.42 9.23
N LEU A 542 -10.79 -15.60 8.71
CA LEU A 542 -9.39 -15.93 8.45
C LEU A 542 -9.19 -16.34 6.99
N CYS A 543 -8.09 -15.89 6.39
CA CYS A 543 -7.68 -16.26 5.04
C CYS A 543 -6.18 -16.54 5.01
N GLN A 544 -5.78 -17.65 4.40
CA GLN A 544 -4.38 -18.01 4.18
C GLN A 544 -4.17 -18.42 2.73
N GLY A 545 -3.01 -18.06 2.18
CA GLY A 545 -2.62 -18.43 0.83
C GLY A 545 -1.16 -18.84 0.76
N VAL A 546 -0.85 -19.82 -0.08
CA VAL A 546 0.50 -20.18 -0.47
C VAL A 546 0.56 -20.36 -1.98
N VAL A 547 1.69 -20.00 -2.59
CA VAL A 547 1.95 -20.19 -4.02
C VAL A 547 3.41 -20.52 -4.23
N ARG A 548 3.67 -21.41 -5.20
CA ARG A 548 5.00 -21.73 -5.69
C ARG A 548 5.01 -21.62 -7.20
N GLU A 549 6.02 -20.96 -7.73
CA GLU A 549 6.37 -20.91 -9.14
C GLU A 549 7.83 -21.36 -9.26
N ARG A 550 8.04 -22.60 -9.73
CA ARG A 550 9.38 -23.22 -9.79
C ARG A 550 10.08 -23.20 -8.42
N GLU A 551 11.13 -22.39 -8.26
CA GLU A 551 11.89 -22.22 -7.02
C GLU A 551 11.41 -21.06 -6.14
N LYS A 552 10.54 -20.19 -6.67
CA LYS A 552 9.97 -19.09 -5.90
C LYS A 552 8.78 -19.57 -5.10
N PHE A 553 8.64 -19.05 -3.89
CA PHE A 553 7.53 -19.34 -3.00
C PHE A 553 6.98 -18.02 -2.43
N ALA A 554 5.69 -17.93 -2.17
CA ALA A 554 5.13 -16.85 -1.38
C ALA A 554 3.97 -17.35 -0.53
N LEU A 555 3.69 -16.62 0.55
CA LEU A 555 2.54 -16.87 1.41
C LEU A 555 1.94 -15.57 1.93
N GLU A 556 0.67 -15.65 2.30
CA GLU A 556 -0.02 -14.61 3.04
C GLU A 556 -0.95 -15.18 4.11
N ARG A 557 -1.11 -14.43 5.20
CA ARG A 557 -2.11 -14.66 6.24
C ARG A 557 -2.86 -13.35 6.52
N TRP A 558 -4.18 -13.44 6.57
CA TRP A 558 -5.09 -12.32 6.81
C TRP A 558 -6.13 -12.68 7.87
N GLU A 559 -6.53 -11.67 8.62
CA GLU A 559 -7.55 -11.78 9.66
C GLU A 559 -8.49 -10.57 9.62
N TRP A 560 -9.78 -10.81 9.80
CA TRP A 560 -10.80 -9.77 9.89
C TRP A 560 -10.87 -9.21 11.32
N GLY A 561 -10.53 -7.94 11.50
CA GLY A 561 -10.57 -7.21 12.77
C GLY A 561 -11.93 -6.60 13.12
N GLY A 562 -13.01 -6.95 12.40
CA GLY A 562 -14.34 -6.36 12.57
C GLY A 562 -14.60 -5.17 11.65
N GLU A 563 -15.82 -4.62 11.67
CA GLU A 563 -16.28 -3.60 10.71
C GLU A 563 -15.44 -2.31 10.69
N LYS A 564 -14.77 -1.98 11.81
CA LYS A 564 -13.94 -0.77 11.92
C LYS A 564 -12.53 -0.96 11.37
N GLU A 565 -11.95 -2.14 11.57
CA GLU A 565 -10.56 -2.42 11.20
C GLU A 565 -10.45 -3.10 9.83
N GLY A 566 -11.49 -3.83 9.43
CA GLY A 566 -11.53 -4.56 8.17
C GLY A 566 -10.57 -5.76 8.16
N TRP A 567 -10.19 -6.19 6.95
CA TRP A 567 -9.19 -7.23 6.77
C TRP A 567 -7.80 -6.66 7.00
N LYS A 568 -7.04 -7.29 7.90
CA LYS A 568 -5.67 -6.93 8.21
C LYS A 568 -4.73 -8.07 7.86
N ARG A 569 -3.67 -7.73 7.12
CA ARG A 569 -2.58 -8.66 6.85
C ARG A 569 -1.79 -8.92 8.12
N GLN A 570 -1.64 -10.19 8.45
CA GLN A 570 -0.85 -10.64 9.60
C GLN A 570 0.56 -11.04 9.18
N VAL A 571 0.70 -11.65 8.00
CA VAL A 571 2.01 -12.10 7.47
C VAL A 571 2.00 -12.08 5.94
N ARG A 572 3.12 -11.67 5.34
CA ARG A 572 3.50 -11.89 3.94
C ARG A 572 4.97 -12.28 3.87
N ILE A 573 5.28 -13.33 3.12
CA ILE A 573 6.65 -13.72 2.76
C ILE A 573 6.67 -13.98 1.25
N GLY A 574 7.73 -13.54 0.57
CA GLY A 574 7.86 -13.68 -0.87
C GLY A 574 7.17 -12.57 -1.68
N ASP A 575 7.44 -12.59 -2.99
CA ASP A 575 7.04 -11.55 -3.94
C ASP A 575 5.99 -12.02 -4.96
N LEU A 576 5.69 -13.33 -5.03
CA LEU A 576 4.64 -13.85 -5.90
C LEU A 576 3.26 -13.30 -5.53
N TRP A 577 2.43 -13.08 -6.54
CA TRP A 577 1.06 -12.60 -6.37
C TRP A 577 0.11 -13.75 -6.00
N MET A 578 -0.89 -13.46 -5.17
CA MET A 578 -1.97 -14.40 -4.86
C MET A 578 -3.30 -13.67 -4.60
N PRO A 579 -4.45 -14.29 -4.94
CA PRO A 579 -5.75 -13.64 -4.88
C PRO A 579 -6.38 -13.66 -3.47
N CYS A 580 -5.59 -13.47 -2.40
CA CYS A 580 -6.12 -13.51 -1.02
C CYS A 580 -7.25 -12.53 -0.80
N GLY A 581 -7.13 -11.28 -1.23
CA GLY A 581 -8.25 -10.33 -1.04
C GLY A 581 -9.42 -10.51 -1.98
N VAL A 582 -9.24 -11.17 -3.13
CA VAL A 582 -10.39 -11.62 -3.93
C VAL A 582 -11.14 -12.72 -3.17
N ALA A 583 -10.43 -13.60 -2.45
CA ALA A 583 -11.04 -14.58 -1.54
C ALA A 583 -11.79 -13.90 -0.37
N MET A 584 -11.33 -12.72 0.08
CA MET A 584 -11.93 -11.92 1.14
C MET A 584 -13.24 -11.21 0.73
N GLU A 585 -13.52 -11.11 -0.58
CA GLU A 585 -14.74 -10.52 -1.15
C GLU A 585 -15.67 -11.61 -1.72
N LYS A 586 -16.22 -12.44 -0.83
CA LYS A 586 -16.96 -13.67 -1.20
C LYS A 586 -18.12 -13.38 -2.15
N GLU A 587 -18.80 -12.25 -1.98
CA GLU A 587 -19.98 -11.85 -2.75
C GLU A 587 -19.67 -11.65 -4.23
N LYS A 588 -18.41 -11.35 -4.57
CA LYS A 588 -17.95 -11.20 -5.95
C LYS A 588 -17.45 -12.51 -6.57
N LEU A 589 -17.34 -13.57 -5.78
CA LEU A 589 -16.89 -14.88 -6.26
C LEU A 589 -18.05 -15.70 -6.80
N VAL A 590 -17.77 -16.40 -7.89
CA VAL A 590 -18.65 -17.42 -8.45
C VAL A 590 -17.87 -18.71 -8.53
N LEU A 591 -18.48 -19.82 -8.09
CA LEU A 591 -17.89 -21.15 -8.19
C LEU A 591 -17.53 -21.46 -9.66
N GLY A 592 -16.30 -21.92 -9.91
CA GLY A 592 -15.76 -22.12 -11.26
C GLY A 592 -15.26 -20.84 -11.95
N GLY A 593 -15.46 -19.67 -11.35
CA GLY A 593 -14.92 -18.40 -11.82
C GLY A 593 -13.39 -18.39 -11.83
N LYS A 594 -12.81 -17.49 -12.64
CA LYS A 594 -11.35 -17.38 -12.80
C LYS A 594 -10.87 -15.98 -12.43
N VAL A 595 -9.78 -15.93 -11.66
CA VAL A 595 -9.06 -14.70 -11.31
C VAL A 595 -7.73 -14.74 -12.05
N ARG A 596 -7.43 -13.70 -12.84
CA ARG A 596 -6.23 -13.63 -13.69
C ARG A 596 -5.29 -12.52 -13.23
N PHE A 597 -4.00 -12.84 -13.17
CA PHE A 597 -2.94 -11.86 -12.96
C PHE A 597 -1.73 -12.24 -13.80
N GLY A 598 -1.41 -11.44 -14.82
CA GLY A 598 -0.41 -11.83 -15.82
C GLY A 598 -0.82 -13.14 -16.51
N GLU A 599 0.08 -14.12 -16.44
CA GLU A 599 -0.15 -15.48 -16.98
C GLU A 599 -0.84 -16.41 -15.97
N ASP A 600 -0.82 -16.07 -14.68
CA ASP A 600 -1.41 -16.90 -13.63
C ASP A 600 -2.94 -16.86 -13.67
N VAL A 601 -3.56 -18.05 -13.63
CA VAL A 601 -5.01 -18.23 -13.64
C VAL A 601 -5.46 -19.05 -12.44
N TRP A 602 -6.09 -18.39 -11.48
CA TRP A 602 -6.64 -19.01 -10.29
C TRP A 602 -8.11 -19.33 -10.51
N SER A 603 -8.55 -20.55 -10.18
CA SER A 603 -9.94 -20.97 -10.28
C SER A 603 -10.59 -21.01 -8.91
N VAL A 604 -11.82 -20.52 -8.78
CA VAL A 604 -12.64 -20.68 -7.57
C VAL A 604 -13.16 -22.11 -7.54
N VAL A 605 -12.58 -22.94 -6.66
CA VAL A 605 -12.88 -24.39 -6.59
C VAL A 605 -13.84 -24.74 -5.47
N GLU A 606 -14.10 -23.82 -4.54
CA GLU A 606 -15.05 -24.01 -3.46
C GLU A 606 -15.62 -22.67 -2.99
N LEU A 607 -16.92 -22.64 -2.70
CA LEU A 607 -17.64 -21.47 -2.20
C LEU A 607 -18.84 -21.96 -1.36
N SER A 608 -18.93 -21.58 -0.09
CA SER A 608 -20.08 -21.91 0.78
C SER A 608 -20.38 -20.83 1.78
#